data_AF-A0A6B8M8Z9-F1
#
_entry.id   AF-A0A6B8M8Z9-F1
#
_cell.length_a   1.000
_cell.length_b   1.000
_cell.length_c   1.000
_cell.angle_alpha   90.00
_cell.angle_beta   90.00
_cell.angle_gamma   90.00
#
_symmetry.space_group_name_H-M   'P 1'
#
loop_
_entity.id
_entity.type
_entity.pdbx_description
1 polymer ?
#
loop_
_entity_poly.entity_id
_entity_poly.type
_entity_poly.pdbx_seq_one_letter_code
_entity_poly.pdbx_strand_id
1 'polypeptide(L)' 'MFHVFLVKIGASPVGIVANAAGGFRFYAIEQSFHELESLVFDSAEDARSAAVILSGSAVSA' A
#
# COMPACT_ATOMS: atom_id res chain seq x y z
N MET A 1 11.67 8.63 -14.87
CA MET A 1 11.40 7.18 -14.98
C MET A 1 10.29 6.86 -14.00
N PHE A 2 9.24 6.14 -14.43
CA PHE A 2 8.08 5.82 -13.60
C PHE A 2 8.25 4.40 -13.04
N HIS A 3 8.08 4.24 -11.73
CA HIS A 3 8.22 2.95 -11.06
C HIS A 3 6.90 2.57 -10.40
N VAL A 4 6.51 1.31 -10.58
CA VAL A 4 5.33 0.70 -9.95
C VAL A 4 5.74 -0.61 -9.29
N PHE A 5 5.31 -0.80 -8.06
CA PHE A 5 5.57 -1.99 -7.26
C PHE A 5 4.24 -2.63 -6.89
N LEU A 6 4.10 -3.94 -7.15
CA LEU A 6 2.95 -4.70 -6.67
C LEU A 6 3.12 -4.98 -5.16
N VAL A 7 2.10 -4.65 -4.37
CA VAL A 7 2.06 -4.97 -2.94
C VAL A 7 1.21 -6.21 -2.71
N LYS A 8 1.80 -7.19 -2.03
CA LYS A 8 1.15 -8.44 -1.66
C LYS A 8 1.22 -8.65 -0.14
N ILE A 9 0.13 -9.13 0.44
CA ILE A 9 0.08 -9.67 1.80
C ILE A 9 -0.09 -11.18 1.68
N GLY A 10 0.92 -11.93 2.13
CA GLY A 10 1.03 -13.35 1.80
C GLY A 10 1.02 -13.59 0.29
N ALA A 11 0.07 -14.39 -0.18
CA ALA A 11 -0.10 -14.66 -1.62
C ALA A 11 -1.03 -13.66 -2.33
N SER A 12 -1.79 -12.85 -1.59
CA SER A 12 -2.86 -11.99 -2.13
C SER A 12 -2.33 -10.62 -2.52
N PRO A 13 -2.56 -10.16 -3.77
CA PRO A 13 -2.29 -8.78 -4.16
C PRO A 13 -3.33 -7.85 -3.54
N VAL A 14 -2.86 -6.81 -2.83
CA VAL A 14 -3.74 -5.87 -2.10
C VAL A 14 -3.72 -4.47 -2.69
N GLY A 15 -2.70 -4.14 -3.48
CA GLY A 15 -2.55 -2.83 -4.08
C GLY A 15 -1.27 -2.70 -4.90
N ILE A 16 -1.08 -1.52 -5.48
CA ILE A 16 0.18 -1.11 -6.11
C ILE A 16 0.70 0.16 -5.46
N VAL A 17 2.01 0.35 -5.52
CA VAL A 17 2.66 1.59 -5.11
C VAL A 17 3.37 2.18 -6.30
N ALA A 18 3.05 3.44 -6.63
CA ALA A 18 3.67 4.15 -7.74
C ALA A 18 4.37 5.41 -7.25
N ASN A 19 5.48 5.78 -7.90
CA ASN A 19 6.08 7.08 -7.66
C ASN A 19 5.15 8.18 -8.22
N ALA A 20 4.87 9.18 -7.39
CA ALA A 20 4.00 10.31 -7.69
C ALA A 20 4.74 11.63 -7.37
N ALA A 21 4.12 12.76 -7.70
CA ALA A 21 4.64 14.06 -7.28
C ALA A 21 4.65 14.14 -5.75
N GLY A 22 5.85 14.25 -5.16
CA GLY A 22 6.03 14.38 -3.71
C GLY A 22 6.19 13.07 -2.93
N GLY A 23 6.33 11.91 -3.59
CA GLY A 23 6.65 10.65 -2.91
C GLY A 23 6.06 9.43 -3.60
N PHE A 24 5.67 8.42 -2.82
CA PHE A 24 5.03 7.20 -3.29
C PHE A 24 3.57 7.18 -2.84
N ARG A 25 2.67 6.78 -3.74
CA ARG A 25 1.24 6.63 -3.45
C ARG A 25 0.83 5.18 -3.58
N PHE A 26 0.01 4.75 -2.62
CA PHE A 26 -0.64 3.45 -2.65
C PHE A 26 -1.96 3.56 -3.44
N TYR A 27 -2.29 2.54 -4.22
CA TYR A 27 -3.57 2.39 -4.90
C TYR A 27 -4.13 1.02 -4.55
N ALA A 28 -5.27 0.98 -3.88
CA ALA A 28 -5.81 -0.25 -3.34
C ALA A 28 -6.55 -1.05 -4.41
N ILE A 29 -6.42 -2.38 -4.33
CA ILE A 29 -7.27 -3.32 -5.07
C ILE A 29 -8.50 -3.67 -4.22
N GLU A 30 -8.31 -3.80 -2.90
CA GLU A 30 -9.36 -4.15 -1.95
C GLU A 30 -9.76 -2.96 -1.07
N GLN A 31 -11.05 -2.87 -0.74
CA GLN A 31 -11.63 -1.75 0.01
C GLN A 31 -11.00 -1.57 1.40
N SER A 32 -10.57 -2.67 2.02
CA SER A 32 -9.91 -2.66 3.34
C SER A 32 -8.58 -1.90 3.35
N PHE A 33 -8.02 -1.55 2.18
CA PHE A 33 -6.76 -0.81 2.06
C PHE A 33 -6.96 0.61 1.50
N HIS A 34 -8.19 1.05 1.26
CA HIS A 34 -8.49 2.36 0.65
C HIS A 34 -7.98 3.54 1.50
N GLU A 35 -7.86 3.35 2.82
CA GLU A 35 -7.27 4.35 3.72
C GLU A 35 -5.82 4.70 3.37
N LEU A 36 -5.07 3.77 2.79
CA LEU A 36 -3.68 4.00 2.39
C LEU A 36 -3.55 4.89 1.15
N GLU A 37 -4.62 5.03 0.35
CA GLU A 37 -4.62 5.88 -0.84
C GLU A 37 -4.60 7.38 -0.50
N SER A 38 -5.01 7.74 0.72
CA SER A 38 -4.94 9.11 1.22
C SER A 38 -3.54 9.50 1.71
N LEU A 39 -2.61 8.54 1.81
CA LEU A 39 -1.27 8.75 2.35
C LEU A 39 -0.25 8.94 1.23
N VAL A 40 0.78 9.74 1.52
CA VAL A 40 1.98 9.85 0.70
C VAL A 40 3.14 9.32 1.52
N PHE A 41 3.85 8.35 0.96
CA PHE A 41 4.95 7.65 1.61
C PHE A 41 6.29 8.14 1.07
N ASP A 42 7.31 8.12 1.92
CA ASP A 42 8.67 8.48 1.52
C ASP A 42 9.31 7.39 0.61
N SER A 43 8.84 6.14 0.75
CA SER A 43 9.33 4.99 0.00
C SER A 43 8.24 3.93 -0.21
N ALA A 44 8.42 3.08 -1.24
CA ALA A 44 7.50 1.98 -1.51
C ALA A 44 7.47 0.93 -0.38
N GLU A 45 8.58 0.76 0.34
CA GLU A 45 8.67 -0.15 1.50
C GLU A 45 7.84 0.34 2.69
N ASP A 46 7.75 1.66 2.89
CA ASP A 46 6.92 2.28 3.92
C ASP A 46 5.43 2.02 3.65
N ALA A 47 5.01 2.23 2.39
CA ALA A 47 3.66 1.92 1.93
C ALA A 47 3.29 0.43 2.11
N ARG A 48 4.24 -0.47 1.82
CA ARG A 48 4.06 -1.91 2.07
C ARG A 48 3.92 -2.21 3.56
N SER A 49 4.74 -1.58 4.41
CA SER A 49 4.71 -1.80 5.86
C SER A 49 3.37 -1.36 6.45
N ALA A 50 2.84 -0.22 6.01
CA ALA A 50 1.49 0.23 6.37
C ALA A 50 0.40 -0.78 5.97
N ALA A 51 0.49 -1.36 4.77
CA ALA A 51 -0.44 -2.41 4.34
C ALA A 51 -0.35 -3.69 5.21
N VAL A 52 0.86 -4.09 5.62
CA VAL A 52 1.03 -5.23 6.53
C VAL A 52 0.39 -4.95 7.89
N ILE A 53 0.60 -3.76 8.44
CA ILE A 53 0.01 -3.35 9.73
C ILE A 53 -1.51 -3.36 9.65
N LEU A 54 -2.07 -2.74 8.61
CA LEU A 54 -3.51 -2.66 8.40
C LEU A 54 -4.16 -4.05 8.25
N SER A 55 -3.51 -4.94 7.50
CA SER A 55 -3.98 -6.33 7.37
C SER A 55 -3.93 -7.11 8.70
N GLY A 56 -2.98 -6.81 9.58
CA GLY A 56 -2.89 -7.40 10.92
C GLY A 56 -3.92 -6.84 11.89
N SER A 57 -4.22 -5.54 11.80
CA SER A 57 -5.30 -4.90 12.55
C SER A 57 -6.68 -5.43 12.16
N ALA A 58 -6.89 -5.81 10.91
CA ALA A 58 -8.13 -6.42 10.42
C ALA A 58 -8.39 -7.85 10.94
N VAL A 59 -7.36 -8.57 11.42
CA VAL A 59 -7.47 -9.95 11.94
C VAL A 59 -7.94 -10.00 13.40
N SER A 60 -8.05 -8.86 14.08
CA SER A 60 -8.43 -8.78 15.50
C SER A 60 -9.86 -8.27 15.76
N ALA A 61 -10.74 -8.25 14.76
CA ALA A 61 -12.13 -7.78 14.87
C ALA A 61 -13.15 -8.90 14.58
#